data_AF-A0A6B3AR61-F1
#
_entry.id   AF-A0A6B3AR61-F1
#
_cell.length_a   1.000
_cell.length_b   1.000
_cell.length_c   1.000
_cell.angle_alpha   90.00
_cell.angle_beta   90.00
_cell.angle_gamma   90.00
#
_symmetry.space_group_name_H-M   'P 1'
#
loop_
_entity.id
_entity.type
_entity.pdbx_description
1 polymer ?
#
loop_
_entity_poly.entity_id
_entity_poly.type
_entity_poly.pdbx_seq_one_letter_code
_entity_poly.pdbx_strand_id
1 'polypeptide(L)'
;PPTWRRARPALIADALKRASARPSGNWFVVGASRDVRAGGRPYGRTVGGVEVVLWRTDTGELRAGPGVCPHLGAPLRDSRVVCGTLVCHWHGLTLDGGPFAGWEPYPVHDDGVLVWVRLDAVGGEEPSERPAVPARPRPGAGVDAVFTAVGRCEPQDVVANRLDPWHGSWFHPYSFVDLSVVREPDGDDGDAFVVDVSFRVAGRLVVPVRAEFTAPDPRTVVMRITEGEGVTSVVETHATPLTAEGDPAPRTAVVEAVVATSGRRGFRLARAAA
;
A
#
# COMPACT_ATOMS: atom_id res chain seq x y z
N PRO A 1 27.39 -13.58 0.09
CA PRO A 1 28.36 -12.52 -0.25
C PRO A 1 27.65 -11.20 -0.55
N PRO A 2 28.20 -10.05 -0.11
CA PRO A 2 27.52 -8.77 -0.27
C PRO A 2 27.45 -8.36 -1.75
N THR A 3 26.26 -8.01 -2.23
CA THR A 3 26.01 -7.73 -3.65
C THR A 3 26.19 -6.27 -4.06
N TRP A 4 26.66 -5.40 -3.16
CA TRP A 4 26.76 -3.94 -3.40
C TRP A 4 27.59 -3.58 -4.63
N ARG A 5 28.61 -4.36 -4.99
CA ARG A 5 29.42 -4.11 -6.20
C ARG A 5 28.64 -4.29 -7.50
N ARG A 6 27.53 -5.01 -7.45
CA ARG A 6 26.62 -5.22 -8.59
C ARG A 6 25.52 -4.17 -8.63
N ALA A 7 25.34 -3.38 -7.57
CA ALA A 7 24.33 -2.34 -7.53
C ALA A 7 24.62 -1.28 -8.60
N ARG A 8 23.58 -0.93 -9.36
CA ARG A 8 23.66 0.08 -10.42
C ARG A 8 22.70 1.22 -10.11
N PRO A 9 23.14 2.28 -9.40
CA PRO A 9 22.29 3.40 -9.02
C PRO A 9 21.58 4.06 -10.21
N ALA A 10 22.25 4.18 -11.37
CA ALA A 10 21.66 4.73 -12.58
C ALA A 10 20.44 3.92 -13.06
N LEU A 11 20.51 2.58 -13.01
CA LEU A 11 19.40 1.72 -13.39
C LEU A 11 18.19 1.88 -12.45
N ILE A 12 18.44 2.02 -11.13
CA ILE A 12 17.38 2.27 -10.15
C ILE A 12 16.75 3.65 -10.39
N ALA A 13 17.57 4.68 -10.65
CA ALA A 13 17.10 6.02 -10.95
C ALA A 13 16.25 6.07 -12.23
N ASP A 14 16.66 5.35 -13.27
CA ASP A 14 15.90 5.25 -14.52
C ASP A 14 14.57 4.51 -14.33
N ALA A 15 14.56 3.42 -13.54
CA ALA A 15 13.34 2.69 -13.19
C ALA A 15 12.38 3.56 -12.36
N LEU A 16 12.90 4.29 -11.36
CA LEU A 16 12.13 5.26 -10.58
C LEU A 16 11.54 6.33 -11.50
N LYS A 17 12.35 6.94 -12.38
CA LYS A 17 11.89 7.98 -13.31
C LYS A 17 10.72 7.50 -14.16
N ARG A 18 10.77 6.26 -14.65
CA ARG A 18 9.65 5.68 -15.42
C ARG A 18 8.43 5.40 -14.55
N ALA A 19 8.61 4.86 -13.34
CA ALA A 19 7.53 4.67 -12.39
C ALA A 19 6.84 5.99 -12.03
N SER A 20 7.60 7.05 -11.75
CA SER A 20 7.11 8.39 -11.42
C SER A 20 6.33 9.07 -12.55
N ALA A 21 6.52 8.64 -13.80
CA ALA A 21 5.79 9.15 -14.96
C ALA A 21 4.49 8.39 -15.25
N ARG A 22 4.21 7.29 -14.54
CA ARG A 22 2.97 6.53 -14.70
C ARG A 22 1.80 7.23 -14.01
N PRO A 23 0.58 7.12 -14.53
CA PRO A 23 -0.60 7.70 -13.87
C PRO A 23 -0.93 6.94 -12.58
N SER A 24 -1.25 7.68 -11.52
CA SER A 24 -1.79 7.15 -10.27
C SER A 24 -3.31 7.37 -10.14
N GLY A 25 -3.85 8.30 -10.94
CA GLY A 25 -5.25 8.69 -10.90
C GLY A 25 -5.67 9.37 -9.59
N ASN A 26 -4.70 9.97 -8.88
CA ASN A 26 -4.87 10.65 -7.59
C ASN A 26 -5.33 9.73 -6.43
N TRP A 27 -5.15 8.41 -6.56
CA TRP A 27 -5.50 7.46 -5.51
C TRP A 27 -4.34 7.22 -4.54
N PHE A 28 -4.67 7.10 -3.26
CA PHE A 28 -3.73 6.88 -2.17
C PHE A 28 -4.25 5.80 -1.22
N VAL A 29 -3.40 4.84 -0.87
CA VAL A 29 -3.72 3.84 0.17
C VAL A 29 -3.69 4.52 1.53
N VAL A 30 -4.78 4.40 2.29
CA VAL A 30 -4.88 4.97 3.64
C VAL A 30 -4.72 3.92 4.74
N GLY A 31 -4.87 2.63 4.44
CA GLY A 31 -4.69 1.56 5.41
C GLY A 31 -5.32 0.24 4.99
N ALA A 32 -5.40 -0.69 5.94
CA ALA A 32 -6.02 -1.98 5.74
C ALA A 32 -7.56 -1.86 5.78
N SER A 33 -8.25 -2.55 4.87
CA SER A 33 -9.71 -2.63 4.86
C SER A 33 -10.28 -3.14 6.19
N ARG A 34 -9.57 -4.10 6.82
CA ARG A 34 -9.90 -4.67 8.13
C ARG A 34 -9.81 -3.69 9.31
N ASP A 35 -9.16 -2.54 9.14
CA ASP A 35 -9.05 -1.51 10.19
C ASP A 35 -10.28 -0.59 10.21
N VAL A 36 -11.03 -0.51 9.10
CA VAL A 36 -12.26 0.26 8.99
C VAL A 36 -13.44 -0.71 9.02
N ARG A 37 -13.98 -0.98 10.21
CA ARG A 37 -15.09 -1.95 10.39
C ARG A 37 -16.42 -1.25 10.61
N ALA A 38 -17.50 -1.84 10.10
CA ALA A 38 -18.85 -1.45 10.47
C ALA A 38 -19.05 -1.62 11.98
N GLY A 39 -19.65 -0.62 12.63
CA GLY A 39 -19.77 -0.56 14.10
C GLY A 39 -18.44 -0.27 14.83
N GLY A 40 -17.34 -0.05 14.11
CA GLY A 40 -16.06 0.36 14.67
C GLY A 40 -15.96 1.87 14.93
N ARG A 41 -14.79 2.29 15.44
CA ARG A 41 -14.41 3.71 15.48
C ARG A 41 -14.12 4.21 14.06
N PRO A 42 -14.30 5.52 13.80
CA PRO A 42 -13.79 6.11 12.57
C PRO A 42 -12.27 5.94 12.49
N TYR A 43 -11.77 5.83 11.28
CA TYR A 43 -10.36 5.69 10.97
C TYR A 43 -9.81 7.00 10.43
N GLY A 44 -8.71 7.48 10.99
CA GLY A 44 -8.05 8.72 10.53
C GLY A 44 -6.73 8.44 9.83
N ARG A 45 -6.46 9.16 8.74
CA ARG A 45 -5.15 9.18 8.06
C ARG A 45 -4.85 10.59 7.55
N THR A 46 -3.57 10.95 7.49
CA THR A 46 -3.13 12.16 6.77
C THR A 46 -2.52 11.72 5.44
N VAL A 47 -2.83 12.43 4.35
CA VAL A 47 -2.24 12.21 3.02
C VAL A 47 -1.86 13.55 2.42
N GLY A 48 -0.59 13.77 2.09
CA GLY A 48 -0.14 15.04 1.51
C GLY A 48 -0.39 16.25 2.42
N GLY A 49 -0.39 16.08 3.74
CA GLY A 49 -0.79 17.12 4.70
C GLY A 49 -2.32 17.29 4.89
N VAL A 50 -3.16 16.58 4.13
CA VAL A 50 -4.63 16.62 4.24
C VAL A 50 -5.09 15.55 5.23
N GLU A 51 -5.83 15.94 6.26
CA GLU A 51 -6.49 14.99 7.16
C GLU A 51 -7.71 14.36 6.49
N VAL A 52 -7.84 13.04 6.59
CA VAL A 52 -8.93 12.24 6.05
C VAL A 52 -9.54 11.41 7.17
N VAL A 53 -10.87 11.35 7.23
CA VAL A 53 -11.61 10.41 8.08
C VAL A 53 -12.37 9.42 7.21
N LEU A 54 -12.37 8.15 7.63
CA LEU A 54 -13.12 7.07 7.00
C LEU A 54 -13.97 6.34 8.03
N TRP A 55 -15.12 5.84 7.61
CA TRP A 55 -15.95 4.95 8.42
C TRP A 55 -16.83 4.08 7.53
N ARG A 56 -17.44 3.05 8.11
CA ARG A 56 -18.48 2.28 7.43
C ARG A 56 -19.85 2.58 8.00
N THR A 57 -20.84 2.64 7.12
CA THR A 57 -22.25 2.62 7.48
C THR A 57 -22.62 1.28 8.13
N ASP A 58 -23.83 1.17 8.64
CA ASP A 58 -24.41 -0.09 9.12
C ASP A 58 -24.60 -1.13 7.99
N THR A 59 -24.83 -0.67 6.75
CA THR A 59 -24.84 -1.49 5.54
C THR A 59 -23.44 -1.92 5.06
N GLY A 60 -22.37 -1.45 5.72
CA GLY A 60 -20.98 -1.77 5.38
C GLY A 60 -20.38 -0.90 4.28
N GLU A 61 -21.13 0.07 3.75
CA GLU A 61 -20.66 1.02 2.76
C GLU A 61 -19.55 1.90 3.35
N LEU A 62 -18.42 1.99 2.65
CA LEU A 62 -17.30 2.81 3.06
C LEU A 62 -17.53 4.28 2.69
N ARG A 63 -17.30 5.18 3.64
CA ARG A 63 -17.36 6.63 3.47
C ARG A 63 -16.01 7.25 3.80
N ALA A 64 -15.66 8.34 3.12
CA ALA A 64 -14.48 9.12 3.40
C ALA A 64 -14.73 10.62 3.15
N GLY A 65 -13.97 11.48 3.82
CA GLY A 65 -13.98 12.92 3.58
C GLY A 65 -12.96 13.66 4.46
N PRO A 66 -12.99 14.99 4.49
CA PRO A 66 -12.10 15.80 5.31
C PRO A 66 -12.10 15.34 6.76
N GLY A 67 -10.92 15.21 7.36
CA GLY A 67 -10.75 14.80 8.75
C GLY A 67 -11.11 15.88 9.78
N VAL A 68 -11.43 17.09 9.32
CA VAL A 68 -11.74 18.26 10.14
C VAL A 68 -13.26 18.51 10.12
N CYS A 69 -13.86 18.64 11.30
CA CYS A 69 -15.30 18.92 11.43
C CYS A 69 -15.63 20.31 10.87
N PRO A 70 -16.63 20.45 9.97
CA PRO A 70 -16.95 21.74 9.34
C PRO A 70 -17.57 22.76 10.31
N HIS A 71 -17.93 22.35 11.52
CA HIS A 71 -18.49 23.27 12.52
C HIS A 71 -17.42 24.17 13.16
N LEU A 72 -16.50 23.58 13.94
CA LEU A 72 -15.46 24.31 14.68
C LEU A 72 -14.08 23.66 14.59
N GLY A 73 -13.87 22.74 13.65
CA GLY A 73 -12.55 22.18 13.37
C GLY A 73 -12.14 20.98 14.23
N ALA A 74 -13.07 20.31 14.91
CA ALA A 74 -12.77 19.11 15.68
C ALA A 74 -12.13 18.00 14.82
N PRO A 75 -11.10 17.27 15.30
CA PRO A 75 -10.55 16.13 14.59
C PRO A 75 -11.57 14.98 14.58
N LEU A 76 -12.09 14.67 13.40
CA LEU A 76 -13.15 13.67 13.22
C LEU A 76 -12.67 12.24 13.47
N ARG A 77 -11.36 11.97 13.36
CA ARG A 77 -10.77 10.67 13.72
C ARG A 77 -11.02 10.26 15.18
N ASP A 78 -11.20 11.23 16.08
CA ASP A 78 -11.42 10.98 17.51
C ASP A 78 -12.93 10.86 17.85
N SER A 79 -13.77 10.89 16.82
CA SER A 79 -15.23 10.81 16.92
C SER A 79 -15.72 9.37 17.01
N ARG A 80 -17.03 9.18 16.91
CA ARG A 80 -17.67 7.85 16.95
C ARG A 80 -18.60 7.66 15.77
N VAL A 81 -18.86 6.41 15.41
CA VAL A 81 -19.91 6.05 14.45
C VAL A 81 -21.12 5.55 15.25
N VAL A 82 -22.30 6.10 14.99
CA VAL A 82 -23.57 5.69 15.62
C VAL A 82 -24.57 5.42 14.51
N CYS A 83 -25.10 4.20 14.44
CA CYS A 83 -26.04 3.76 13.39
C CYS A 83 -25.56 4.10 11.96
N GLY A 84 -24.27 3.90 11.70
CA GLY A 84 -23.67 4.19 10.38
C GLY A 84 -23.32 5.66 10.10
N THR A 85 -23.62 6.58 11.02
CA THR A 85 -23.37 8.01 10.90
C THR A 85 -22.18 8.44 11.76
N LEU A 86 -21.29 9.28 11.23
CA LEU A 86 -20.18 9.84 11.98
C LEU A 86 -20.69 10.96 12.90
N VAL A 87 -20.44 10.86 14.20
CA VAL A 87 -20.91 11.83 15.21
C VAL A 87 -19.71 12.48 15.87
N CYS A 88 -19.50 13.76 15.56
CA CYS A 88 -18.40 14.58 16.08
C CYS A 88 -18.35 14.56 17.62
N HIS A 89 -17.18 14.27 18.19
CA HIS A 89 -17.00 14.14 19.64
C HIS A 89 -17.12 15.45 20.44
N TRP A 90 -17.06 16.62 19.80
CA TRP A 90 -17.24 17.90 20.50
C TRP A 90 -18.73 18.22 20.74
N HIS A 91 -19.46 18.56 19.69
CA HIS A 91 -20.83 19.08 19.81
C HIS A 91 -21.89 18.14 19.20
N GLY A 92 -21.50 16.94 18.78
CA GLY A 92 -22.44 15.94 18.27
C GLY A 92 -22.93 16.16 16.85
N LEU A 93 -22.28 17.04 16.05
CA LEU A 93 -22.61 17.17 14.63
C LEU A 93 -22.53 15.80 13.94
N THR A 94 -23.60 15.43 13.24
CA THR A 94 -23.73 14.18 12.51
C THR A 94 -23.38 14.38 11.03
N LEU A 95 -22.53 13.52 10.50
CA LEU A 95 -22.18 13.46 9.07
C LEU A 95 -22.52 12.06 8.55
N ASP A 96 -23.42 12.00 7.58
CA ASP A 96 -23.88 10.75 6.95
C ASP A 96 -22.97 10.31 5.78
N GLY A 97 -22.02 11.15 5.39
CA GLY A 97 -21.11 10.92 4.26
C GLY A 97 -21.51 11.67 3.00
N GLY A 98 -22.57 12.49 3.04
CA GLY A 98 -22.89 13.47 2.00
C GLY A 98 -22.28 14.85 2.26
N PRO A 99 -22.36 15.77 1.29
CA PRO A 99 -21.91 17.15 1.45
C PRO A 99 -22.63 17.89 2.59
N PHE A 100 -21.88 18.62 3.42
CA PHE A 100 -22.44 19.42 4.50
C PHE A 100 -21.56 20.63 4.84
N ALA A 101 -22.07 21.85 4.64
CA ALA A 101 -21.42 23.09 5.06
C ALA A 101 -19.92 23.20 4.64
N GLY A 102 -19.60 22.87 3.39
CA GLY A 102 -18.23 22.89 2.86
C GLY A 102 -17.39 21.65 3.19
N TRP A 103 -17.93 20.71 3.96
CA TRP A 103 -17.40 19.35 4.03
C TRP A 103 -17.90 18.57 2.82
N GLU A 104 -16.98 18.18 1.94
CA GLU A 104 -17.28 17.41 0.72
C GLU A 104 -16.71 16.00 0.85
N PRO A 105 -17.49 14.94 0.59
CA PRO A 105 -16.99 13.57 0.66
C PRO A 105 -15.93 13.30 -0.40
N TYR A 106 -14.94 12.49 -0.05
CA TYR A 106 -13.92 12.04 -0.99
C TYR A 106 -14.33 10.72 -1.67
N PRO A 107 -14.01 10.53 -2.97
CA PRO A 107 -14.12 9.22 -3.60
C PRO A 107 -13.27 8.21 -2.83
N VAL A 108 -13.86 7.04 -2.56
CA VAL A 108 -13.24 6.00 -1.75
C VAL A 108 -13.42 4.65 -2.43
N HIS A 109 -12.41 3.78 -2.33
CA HIS A 109 -12.44 2.44 -2.88
C HIS A 109 -11.90 1.44 -1.86
N ASP A 110 -12.66 0.37 -1.66
CA ASP A 110 -12.24 -0.78 -0.86
C ASP A 110 -11.99 -1.96 -1.80
N ASP A 111 -10.73 -2.38 -1.89
CA ASP A 111 -10.33 -3.49 -2.77
C ASP A 111 -10.41 -4.86 -2.05
N GLY A 112 -10.89 -4.88 -0.81
CA GLY A 112 -11.00 -6.04 0.07
C GLY A 112 -9.79 -6.28 0.97
N VAL A 113 -8.63 -5.68 0.68
CA VAL A 113 -7.41 -5.76 1.51
C VAL A 113 -6.99 -4.37 1.98
N LEU A 114 -7.00 -3.40 1.08
CA LEU A 114 -6.62 -2.01 1.27
C LEU A 114 -7.80 -1.09 1.00
N VAL A 115 -7.83 0.01 1.74
CA VAL A 115 -8.72 1.14 1.50
C VAL A 115 -7.94 2.28 0.84
N TRP A 116 -8.57 2.85 -0.17
CA TRP A 116 -8.03 3.90 -1.02
C TRP A 116 -8.92 5.13 -0.95
N VAL A 117 -8.30 6.31 -0.95
CA VAL A 117 -8.99 7.59 -1.10
C VAL A 117 -8.43 8.33 -2.30
N ARG A 118 -9.30 9.01 -3.06
CA ARG A 118 -8.86 9.90 -4.15
C ARG A 118 -8.76 11.33 -3.64
N LEU A 119 -7.59 11.94 -3.81
CA LEU A 119 -7.32 13.32 -3.37
C LEU A 119 -6.72 14.12 -4.53
N ASP A 120 -7.60 14.71 -5.33
CA ASP A 120 -7.23 15.35 -6.60
C ASP A 120 -6.29 16.55 -6.39
N ALA A 121 -6.47 17.32 -5.30
CA ALA A 121 -5.58 18.42 -4.95
C ALA A 121 -4.19 17.98 -4.47
N VAL A 122 -4.04 16.74 -3.99
CA VAL A 122 -2.75 16.19 -3.55
C VAL A 122 -2.02 15.50 -4.71
N GLY A 123 -2.77 14.78 -5.56
CA GLY A 123 -2.18 14.07 -6.70
C GLY A 123 -1.87 14.98 -7.88
N GLY A 124 -2.71 15.98 -8.16
CA GLY A 124 -2.50 16.95 -9.24
C GLY A 124 -2.60 16.38 -10.67
N GLU A 125 -2.92 15.10 -10.82
CA GLU A 125 -3.09 14.43 -12.12
C GLU A 125 -4.56 14.45 -12.57
N GLU A 126 -4.82 14.05 -13.81
CA GLU A 126 -6.18 13.74 -14.25
C GLU A 126 -6.76 12.57 -13.41
N PRO A 127 -7.90 12.75 -12.72
CA PRO A 127 -8.44 11.72 -11.84
C PRO A 127 -8.92 10.49 -12.61
N SER A 128 -8.64 9.29 -12.09
CA SER A 128 -9.28 8.06 -12.58
C SER A 128 -10.53 7.72 -11.76
N GLU A 129 -11.45 6.96 -12.35
CA GLU A 129 -12.64 6.46 -11.65
C GLU A 129 -12.27 5.44 -10.56
N ARG A 130 -11.22 4.64 -10.77
CA ARG A 130 -10.77 3.58 -9.85
C ARG A 130 -9.25 3.58 -9.68
N PRO A 131 -8.75 3.16 -8.50
CA PRO A 131 -7.32 2.97 -8.30
C PRO A 131 -6.79 1.83 -9.19
N ALA A 132 -5.51 1.91 -9.57
CA ALA A 132 -4.80 0.85 -10.26
C ALA A 132 -4.38 -0.27 -9.28
N VAL A 133 -5.36 -1.02 -8.78
CA VAL A 133 -5.11 -2.11 -7.81
C VAL A 133 -4.26 -3.20 -8.48
N PRO A 134 -3.12 -3.60 -7.88
CA PRO A 134 -2.31 -4.69 -8.43
C PRO A 134 -3.09 -6.01 -8.53
N ALA A 135 -2.78 -6.80 -9.56
CA ALA A 135 -3.41 -8.11 -9.73
C ALA A 135 -3.02 -9.06 -8.58
N ARG A 136 -3.99 -9.49 -7.79
CA ARG A 136 -3.79 -10.45 -6.69
C ARG A 136 -4.27 -11.85 -7.08
N PRO A 137 -3.87 -12.90 -6.35
CA PRO A 137 -4.59 -14.17 -6.36
C PRO A 137 -6.10 -13.97 -6.18
N ARG A 138 -6.91 -14.91 -6.67
CA ARG A 138 -8.37 -14.86 -6.52
C ARG A 138 -8.73 -14.69 -5.03
N PRO A 139 -9.73 -13.85 -4.69
CA PRO A 139 -10.21 -13.74 -3.31
C PRO A 139 -10.49 -15.12 -2.69
N GLY A 140 -10.07 -15.32 -1.44
CA GLY A 140 -10.18 -16.59 -0.73
C GLY A 140 -9.22 -17.70 -1.19
N ALA A 141 -8.37 -17.48 -2.20
CA ALA A 141 -7.34 -18.44 -2.58
C ALA A 141 -6.11 -18.41 -1.64
N GLY A 142 -5.89 -17.27 -0.97
CA GLY A 142 -4.72 -16.98 -0.14
C GLY A 142 -5.07 -16.44 1.24
N VAL A 143 -4.03 -16.05 1.98
CA VAL A 143 -4.11 -15.31 3.25
C VAL A 143 -3.52 -13.94 3.01
N ASP A 144 -4.25 -12.88 3.36
CA ASP A 144 -3.74 -11.52 3.30
C ASP A 144 -3.33 -10.99 4.68
N ALA A 145 -2.31 -10.12 4.68
CA ALA A 145 -1.87 -9.38 5.84
C ALA A 145 -1.44 -7.98 5.39
N VAL A 146 -1.77 -6.97 6.19
CA VAL A 146 -1.37 -5.58 5.94
C VAL A 146 -0.57 -5.06 7.11
N PHE A 147 0.56 -4.45 6.82
CA PHE A 147 1.41 -3.77 7.78
C PHE A 147 1.58 -2.31 7.38
N THR A 148 1.77 -1.42 8.35
CA THR A 148 2.07 -0.02 8.09
C THR A 148 3.20 0.45 8.99
N ALA A 149 4.24 1.02 8.38
CA ALA A 149 5.29 1.75 9.06
C ALA A 149 5.36 3.19 8.54
N VAL A 150 6.00 4.08 9.29
CA VAL A 150 6.23 5.45 8.84
C VAL A 150 7.72 5.76 8.80
N GLY A 151 8.20 6.12 7.61
CA GLY A 151 9.56 6.60 7.36
C GLY A 151 9.66 8.13 7.41
N ARG A 152 10.88 8.63 7.63
CA ARG A 152 11.27 10.02 7.40
C ARG A 152 11.98 10.11 6.04
N CYS A 153 11.19 10.11 5.00
CA CYS A 153 11.63 10.06 3.60
C CYS A 153 10.47 10.44 2.70
N GLU A 154 10.80 10.73 1.45
CA GLU A 154 9.80 10.94 0.39
C GLU A 154 9.29 9.60 -0.14
N PRO A 155 8.09 9.56 -0.77
CA PRO A 155 7.58 8.33 -1.38
C PRO A 155 8.54 7.72 -2.42
N GLN A 156 9.22 8.57 -3.19
CA GLN A 156 10.20 8.15 -4.19
C GLN A 156 11.41 7.41 -3.59
N ASP A 157 11.79 7.73 -2.35
CA ASP A 157 12.88 7.03 -1.65
C ASP A 157 12.47 5.59 -1.32
N VAL A 158 11.20 5.39 -0.95
CA VAL A 158 10.63 4.06 -0.69
C VAL A 158 10.58 3.25 -1.98
N VAL A 159 10.12 3.84 -3.08
CA VAL A 159 10.04 3.18 -4.39
C VAL A 159 11.44 2.83 -4.90
N ALA A 160 12.40 3.76 -4.86
CA ALA A 160 13.78 3.49 -5.23
C ALA A 160 14.40 2.37 -4.39
N ASN A 161 14.16 2.38 -3.07
CA ASN A 161 14.62 1.32 -2.19
C ASN A 161 14.03 -0.05 -2.55
N ARG A 162 12.72 -0.11 -2.87
CA ARG A 162 12.04 -1.35 -3.23
C ARG A 162 12.41 -1.87 -4.62
N LEU A 163 12.87 -0.98 -5.51
CA LEU A 163 13.43 -1.30 -6.83
C LEU A 163 14.94 -1.57 -6.81
N ASP A 164 15.58 -1.56 -5.63
CA ASP A 164 16.97 -2.02 -5.45
C ASP A 164 17.00 -3.49 -5.00
N PRO A 165 17.17 -4.48 -5.89
CA PRO A 165 17.26 -5.87 -5.47
C PRO A 165 18.53 -6.18 -4.66
N TRP A 166 19.58 -5.36 -4.77
CA TRP A 166 20.89 -5.66 -4.20
C TRP A 166 20.99 -5.35 -2.70
N HIS A 167 20.14 -4.48 -2.14
CA HIS A 167 20.08 -4.29 -0.68
C HIS A 167 19.58 -5.56 0.03
N GLY A 168 18.73 -6.36 -0.63
CA GLY A 168 18.04 -7.49 -0.01
C GLY A 168 18.97 -8.55 0.57
N SER A 169 20.06 -8.88 -0.13
CA SER A 169 21.04 -9.89 0.32
C SER A 169 21.85 -9.45 1.56
N TRP A 170 21.93 -8.14 1.81
CA TRP A 170 22.72 -7.55 2.89
C TRP A 170 21.86 -7.12 4.09
N PHE A 171 20.75 -6.43 3.81
CA PHE A 171 19.89 -5.82 4.84
C PHE A 171 18.82 -6.79 5.35
N HIS A 172 18.45 -7.80 4.56
CA HIS A 172 17.47 -8.82 4.93
C HIS A 172 18.04 -10.25 4.89
N PRO A 173 19.20 -10.55 5.54
CA PRO A 173 19.88 -11.84 5.43
C PRO A 173 19.09 -13.01 6.06
N TYR A 174 18.06 -12.69 6.86
CA TYR A 174 17.17 -13.66 7.48
C TYR A 174 15.98 -14.04 6.57
N SER A 175 15.64 -13.17 5.61
CA SER A 175 14.51 -13.35 4.70
C SER A 175 14.95 -13.75 3.30
N PHE A 176 16.07 -13.19 2.83
CA PHE A 176 16.61 -13.43 1.49
C PHE A 176 18.02 -14.01 1.61
N VAL A 177 18.16 -15.26 1.21
CA VAL A 177 19.45 -15.92 1.02
C VAL A 177 19.68 -16.07 -0.49
N ASP A 178 20.95 -16.04 -0.92
CA ASP A 178 21.35 -16.34 -2.31
C ASP A 178 20.60 -15.53 -3.40
N LEU A 179 20.36 -14.24 -3.14
CA LEU A 179 19.69 -13.37 -4.11
C LEU A 179 20.58 -13.14 -5.32
N SER A 180 20.04 -13.39 -6.51
CA SER A 180 20.66 -13.06 -7.79
C SER A 180 19.66 -12.36 -8.71
N VAL A 181 20.14 -11.35 -9.45
CA VAL A 181 19.34 -10.66 -10.48
C VAL A 181 19.47 -11.47 -11.77
N VAL A 182 18.34 -12.00 -12.23
CA VAL A 182 18.23 -12.81 -13.45
C VAL A 182 17.98 -11.93 -14.67
N ARG A 183 17.14 -10.90 -14.50
CA ARG A 183 16.82 -9.92 -15.53
C ARG A 183 16.70 -8.53 -14.92
N GLU A 184 17.35 -7.58 -15.56
CA GLU A 184 17.25 -6.15 -15.27
C GLU A 184 16.16 -5.53 -16.18
N PRO A 185 15.52 -4.43 -15.76
CA PRO A 185 14.66 -3.65 -16.64
C PRO A 185 15.42 -3.22 -17.90
N ASP A 186 14.82 -3.45 -19.06
CA ASP A 186 15.30 -2.91 -20.33
C ASP A 186 14.16 -2.10 -20.91
N GLY A 187 14.41 -0.82 -21.23
CA GLY A 187 13.37 0.17 -21.53
C GLY A 187 12.40 -0.24 -22.64
N ASP A 188 12.82 -1.16 -23.50
CA ASP A 188 12.03 -1.69 -24.62
C ASP A 188 11.28 -3.01 -24.28
N ASP A 189 11.80 -3.84 -23.36
CA ASP A 189 11.28 -5.19 -23.02
C ASP A 189 10.60 -5.27 -21.63
N GLY A 190 10.43 -4.13 -20.96
CA GLY A 190 9.62 -3.97 -19.76
C GLY A 190 10.39 -3.67 -18.48
N ASP A 191 9.68 -3.11 -17.50
CA ASP A 191 10.27 -2.44 -16.33
C ASP A 191 10.49 -3.33 -15.11
N ALA A 192 10.59 -4.63 -15.32
CA ALA A 192 10.62 -5.59 -14.22
C ALA A 192 12.04 -6.01 -13.85
N PHE A 193 12.36 -5.97 -12.55
CA PHE A 193 13.50 -6.72 -12.02
C PHE A 193 13.06 -8.16 -11.74
N VAL A 194 13.74 -9.13 -12.34
CA VAL A 194 13.52 -10.54 -12.03
C VAL A 194 14.69 -11.04 -11.20
N VAL A 195 14.38 -11.61 -10.04
CA VAL A 195 15.38 -12.12 -9.11
C VAL A 195 15.07 -13.57 -8.75
N ASP A 196 16.13 -14.38 -8.64
CA ASP A 196 16.05 -15.65 -7.95
C ASP A 196 16.46 -15.40 -6.50
N VAL A 197 15.60 -15.81 -5.57
CA VAL A 197 15.81 -15.59 -4.15
C VAL A 197 15.35 -16.78 -3.33
N SER A 198 16.12 -17.10 -2.31
CA SER A 198 15.87 -18.21 -1.42
C SER A 198 15.27 -17.73 -0.11
N PHE A 199 14.00 -18.08 0.12
CA PHE A 199 13.28 -17.74 1.35
C PHE A 199 13.52 -18.79 2.43
N ARG A 200 13.80 -18.35 3.66
CA ARG A 200 13.92 -19.26 4.79
C ARG A 200 12.54 -19.51 5.41
N VAL A 201 12.05 -20.75 5.36
CA VAL A 201 10.73 -21.13 5.88
C VAL A 201 10.92 -22.05 7.08
N ALA A 202 10.78 -21.52 8.31
CA ALA A 202 10.88 -22.24 9.59
C ALA A 202 12.10 -23.20 9.73
N GLY A 203 13.06 -22.84 10.60
CA GLY A 203 14.26 -23.65 10.83
C GLY A 203 15.28 -23.51 9.69
N ARG A 204 15.78 -24.64 9.15
CA ARG A 204 16.84 -24.66 8.12
C ARG A 204 16.31 -24.83 6.68
N LEU A 205 15.00 -24.91 6.48
CA LEU A 205 14.44 -25.11 5.14
C LEU A 205 14.52 -23.80 4.35
N VAL A 206 15.17 -23.87 3.19
CA VAL A 206 15.31 -22.76 2.25
C VAL A 206 14.56 -23.15 0.98
N VAL A 207 13.71 -22.25 0.50
CA VAL A 207 12.90 -22.49 -0.69
C VAL A 207 13.27 -21.46 -1.75
N PRO A 208 13.95 -21.86 -2.83
CA PRO A 208 14.24 -20.95 -3.93
C PRO A 208 12.94 -20.64 -4.67
N VAL A 209 12.77 -19.37 -5.01
CA VAL A 209 11.67 -18.92 -5.87
C VAL A 209 12.21 -17.86 -6.83
N ARG A 210 11.50 -17.70 -7.95
CA ARG A 210 11.68 -16.55 -8.83
C ARG A 210 10.64 -15.50 -8.50
N ALA A 211 11.09 -14.28 -8.30
CA ALA A 211 10.23 -13.13 -8.03
C ALA A 211 10.45 -12.02 -9.07
N GLU A 212 9.37 -11.37 -9.45
CA GLU A 212 9.35 -10.22 -10.34
C GLU A 212 8.92 -8.97 -9.56
N PHE A 213 9.68 -7.88 -9.68
CA PHE A 213 9.39 -6.59 -9.08
C PHE A 213 9.00 -5.60 -10.17
N THR A 214 7.84 -4.97 -10.04
CA THR A 214 7.35 -3.92 -10.95
C THR A 214 6.83 -2.73 -10.16
N ALA A 215 6.74 -1.56 -10.78
CA ALA A 215 6.16 -0.36 -10.18
C ALA A 215 5.01 0.15 -11.06
N PRO A 216 3.76 -0.29 -10.83
CA PRO A 216 2.64 0.04 -11.72
C PRO A 216 2.24 1.52 -11.71
N ASP A 217 2.66 2.27 -10.69
CA ASP A 217 2.43 3.70 -10.52
C ASP A 217 3.59 4.35 -9.73
N PRO A 218 3.60 5.68 -9.51
CA PRO A 218 4.67 6.42 -8.82
C PRO A 218 4.89 6.05 -7.35
N ARG A 219 3.96 5.35 -6.71
CA ARG A 219 3.91 5.11 -5.26
C ARG A 219 3.76 3.63 -4.90
N THR A 220 3.60 2.74 -5.88
CA THR A 220 3.41 1.31 -5.65
C THR A 220 4.57 0.51 -6.22
N VAL A 221 5.09 -0.44 -5.44
CA VAL A 221 5.97 -1.51 -5.92
C VAL A 221 5.35 -2.87 -5.61
N VAL A 222 5.34 -3.75 -6.60
CA VAL A 222 4.73 -5.07 -6.53
C VAL A 222 5.80 -6.12 -6.75
N MET A 223 6.03 -6.97 -5.76
CA MET A 223 6.76 -8.22 -5.89
C MET A 223 5.78 -9.37 -6.13
N ARG A 224 5.93 -10.12 -7.21
CA ARG A 224 5.16 -11.35 -7.47
C ARG A 224 6.08 -12.55 -7.55
N ILE A 225 5.71 -13.65 -6.87
CA ILE A 225 6.37 -14.94 -7.08
C ILE A 225 5.85 -15.57 -8.38
N THR A 226 6.74 -15.77 -9.36
CA THR A 226 6.42 -16.30 -10.70
C THR A 226 6.78 -17.77 -10.85
N GLU A 227 7.80 -18.26 -10.12
CA GLU A 227 8.19 -19.68 -10.11
C GLU A 227 8.54 -20.14 -8.67
N GLY A 228 8.28 -21.41 -8.34
CA GLY A 228 8.61 -22.01 -7.05
C GLY A 228 7.44 -22.13 -6.05
N GLU A 229 7.75 -22.14 -4.76
CA GLU A 229 6.73 -22.20 -3.71
C GLU A 229 5.98 -20.87 -3.60
N GLY A 230 4.65 -20.95 -3.52
CA GLY A 230 3.81 -19.77 -3.39
C GLY A 230 3.72 -18.93 -4.66
N VAL A 231 3.95 -19.52 -5.83
CA VAL A 231 3.61 -18.93 -7.13
C VAL A 231 2.22 -18.30 -7.06
N THR A 232 2.10 -17.10 -7.64
CA THR A 232 0.99 -16.14 -7.55
C THR A 232 0.97 -15.24 -6.32
N SER A 233 1.70 -15.56 -5.24
CA SER A 233 1.80 -14.67 -4.08
C SER A 233 2.31 -13.29 -4.48
N VAL A 234 1.77 -12.26 -3.84
CA VAL A 234 2.11 -10.87 -4.10
C VAL A 234 2.47 -10.18 -2.79
N VAL A 235 3.50 -9.33 -2.84
CA VAL A 235 3.78 -8.31 -1.84
C VAL A 235 3.70 -6.96 -2.52
N GLU A 236 2.83 -6.09 -2.04
CA GLU A 236 2.65 -4.72 -2.49
C GLU A 236 3.24 -3.79 -1.44
N THR A 237 4.02 -2.81 -1.88
CA THR A 237 4.50 -1.71 -1.05
C THR A 237 3.89 -0.44 -1.60
N HIS A 238 3.07 0.24 -0.79
CA HIS A 238 2.42 1.51 -1.14
C HIS A 238 3.03 2.63 -0.31
N ALA A 239 3.55 3.66 -0.97
CA ALA A 239 4.22 4.80 -0.36
C ALA A 239 3.29 6.02 -0.34
N THR A 240 2.54 6.17 0.75
CA THR A 240 1.58 7.28 0.91
C THR A 240 2.28 8.47 1.59
N PRO A 241 2.41 9.64 0.94
CA PRO A 241 2.98 10.83 1.57
C PRO A 241 2.06 11.28 2.72
N LEU A 242 2.63 11.57 3.89
CA LEU A 242 1.89 12.09 5.04
C LEU A 242 2.00 13.61 5.15
N THR A 243 3.14 14.15 4.72
CA THR A 243 3.42 15.60 4.65
C THR A 243 3.13 16.12 3.25
N ALA A 244 3.00 17.45 3.13
CA ALA A 244 2.87 18.09 1.82
C ALA A 244 4.16 17.92 0.99
N GLU A 245 4.04 18.06 -0.33
CA GLU A 245 5.20 18.04 -1.23
C GLU A 245 6.18 19.17 -0.88
N GLY A 246 7.47 18.86 -0.84
CA GLY A 246 8.53 19.83 -0.54
C GLY A 246 8.65 20.21 0.95
N ASP A 247 7.93 19.54 1.85
CA ASP A 247 8.10 19.71 3.29
C ASP A 247 9.56 19.42 3.70
N PRO A 248 10.21 20.27 4.53
CA PRO A 248 11.61 20.08 4.92
C PRO A 248 11.85 18.82 5.77
N ALA A 249 10.81 18.20 6.32
CA ALA A 249 10.87 16.99 7.12
C ALA A 249 9.86 15.94 6.62
N PRO A 250 10.07 15.39 5.41
CA PRO A 250 9.07 14.57 4.75
C PRO A 250 8.81 13.27 5.51
N ARG A 251 7.54 12.85 5.52
CA ARG A 251 7.12 11.58 6.12
C ARG A 251 6.28 10.78 5.16
N THR A 252 6.54 9.49 5.09
CA THR A 252 5.82 8.55 4.23
C THR A 252 5.31 7.37 5.03
N ALA A 253 4.02 7.05 4.90
CA ALA A 253 3.48 5.79 5.35
C ALA A 253 3.80 4.73 4.30
N VAL A 254 4.55 3.72 4.70
CA VAL A 254 4.83 2.52 3.91
C VAL A 254 3.79 1.48 4.32
N VAL A 255 2.79 1.27 3.46
CA VAL A 255 1.75 0.26 3.66
C VAL A 255 2.11 -0.97 2.85
N GLU A 256 2.45 -2.06 3.53
CA GLU A 256 2.78 -3.33 2.89
C GLU A 256 1.60 -4.28 2.94
N ALA A 257 1.09 -4.69 1.79
CA ALA A 257 0.05 -5.72 1.67
C ALA A 257 0.67 -7.01 1.12
N VAL A 258 0.56 -8.09 1.88
CA VAL A 258 0.97 -9.42 1.46
C VAL A 258 -0.28 -10.24 1.16
N VAL A 259 -0.36 -10.84 -0.02
CA VAL A 259 -1.35 -11.86 -0.34
C VAL A 259 -0.60 -13.14 -0.68
N ALA A 260 -0.48 -14.02 0.31
CA ALA A 260 0.26 -15.26 0.19
C ALA A 260 -0.65 -16.40 -0.30
N THR A 261 -0.11 -17.25 -1.16
CA THR A 261 -0.72 -18.53 -1.55
C THR A 261 0.31 -19.65 -1.36
N SER A 262 -0.14 -20.87 -1.11
CA SER A 262 0.74 -22.05 -1.09
C SER A 262 -0.10 -23.32 -1.27
N GLY A 263 0.48 -24.30 -1.98
CA GLY A 263 -0.10 -25.63 -2.16
C GLY A 263 0.08 -26.55 -0.93
N ARG A 264 0.85 -26.14 0.08
CA ARG A 264 1.15 -26.97 1.24
C ARG A 264 -0.10 -27.24 2.08
N ARG A 265 -0.21 -28.47 2.60
CA ARG A 265 -1.35 -28.88 3.43
C ARG A 265 -1.58 -27.96 4.64
N GLY A 266 -0.50 -27.51 5.30
CA GLY A 266 -0.57 -26.58 6.43
C GLY A 266 -1.10 -25.19 6.05
N PHE A 267 -0.86 -24.74 4.81
CA PHE A 267 -1.39 -23.47 4.33
C PHE A 267 -2.91 -23.48 4.20
N ARG A 268 -3.51 -24.65 3.90
CA ARG A 268 -4.97 -24.79 3.86
C ARG A 268 -5.62 -24.53 5.22
N LEU A 269 -4.94 -24.88 6.31
CA LEU A 269 -5.42 -24.60 7.67
C LEU A 269 -5.32 -23.11 7.99
N ALA A 270 -4.19 -22.47 7.66
CA ALA A 270 -4.02 -21.03 7.82
C ALA A 270 -5.08 -20.24 7.05
N ARG A 271 -5.37 -20.65 5.81
CA ARG A 271 -6.41 -20.05 4.97
C ARG A 271 -7.83 -20.23 5.52
N ALA A 272 -8.12 -21.36 6.18
CA ALA A 272 -9.43 -21.59 6.78
C ALA A 272 -9.65 -20.77 8.06
N ALA A 273 -8.58 -20.26 8.67
CA ALA A 273 -8.62 -19.46 9.89
C ALA A 273 -8.52 -17.95 9.66
N ALA A 274 -8.22 -17.53 8.43
CA ALA A 274 -8.14 -16.13 8.00
C ALA A 274 -9.51 -15.62 7.57
#